data_AF-A0A1V3P7P8-F1
#
_entry.id   AF-A0A1V3P7P8-F1
#
_cell.length_a   1.000
_cell.length_b   1.000
_cell.length_c   1.000
_cell.angle_alpha   90.00
_cell.angle_beta   90.00
_cell.angle_gamma   90.00
#
_symmetry.space_group_name_H-M   'P 1'
#
loop_
_entity.id
_entity.type
_entity.pdbx_description
1 polymer ?
#
loop_
_entity_poly.entity_id
_entity_poly.type
_entity_poly.pdbx_seq_one_letter_code
_entity_poly.pdbx_strand_id
1 'polypeptide(L)'
;MACRRAGWPSTAWAPPLKGGGCAVVLLNRSKASHPITVTWEDLHLPSSLGLKMRDLWTHQDLYGANGSFSVEVPSHGVVMVRLD
;
A
#
# COMPACT_ATOMS: atom_id res chain seq x y z
N MET A 1 4.89 -11.40 10.74
CA MET A 1 4.15 -11.21 9.47
C MET A 1 5.16 -11.03 8.35
N ALA A 2 5.01 -11.72 7.22
CA ALA A 2 5.92 -11.57 6.08
C ALA A 2 5.08 -11.25 4.85
N CYS A 3 4.95 -9.96 4.54
CA CYS A 3 4.34 -9.50 3.30
C CYS A 3 5.26 -9.86 2.13
N ARG A 4 4.73 -10.48 1.07
CA ARG A 4 5.50 -10.89 -0.12
C ARG A 4 4.93 -10.21 -1.37
N ARG A 5 5.74 -10.10 -2.42
CA ARG A 5 5.42 -9.49 -3.74
C ARG A 5 4.03 -9.91 -4.24
N ALA A 6 3.19 -8.93 -4.59
CA ALA A 6 2.02 -9.16 -5.43
C ALA A 6 2.46 -9.24 -6.91
N GLY A 7 1.93 -10.22 -7.64
CA GLY A 7 2.17 -10.43 -9.08
C GLY A 7 1.34 -9.48 -9.98
N TRP A 8 1.75 -9.37 -11.24
CA TRP A 8 1.24 -8.45 -12.29
C TRP A 8 -0.30 -8.49 -12.49
N PRO A 9 -0.97 -7.39 -12.92
CA PRO A 9 -0.46 -6.21 -13.65
C PRO A 9 -0.18 -4.93 -12.83
N SER A 10 -0.24 -4.97 -11.50
CA SER A 10 0.09 -3.86 -10.59
C SER A 10 1.25 -4.25 -9.68
N THR A 11 2.40 -3.56 -9.79
CA THR A 11 3.60 -3.89 -9.00
C THR A 11 3.47 -3.31 -7.59
N ALA A 12 3.10 -4.12 -6.60
CA ALA A 12 3.22 -3.76 -5.19
C ALA A 12 4.55 -4.33 -4.61
N TRP A 13 5.42 -3.46 -4.10
CA TRP A 13 6.66 -3.84 -3.41
C TRP A 13 6.53 -3.70 -1.91
N ALA A 14 6.90 -4.77 -1.18
CA ALA A 14 6.56 -4.97 0.22
C ALA A 14 7.68 -5.60 1.06
N PRO A 15 8.79 -4.88 1.36
CA PRO A 15 9.80 -5.38 2.27
C PRO A 15 9.27 -5.36 3.72
N PRO A 16 9.61 -6.36 4.56
CA PRO A 16 9.36 -6.29 5.99
C PRO A 16 10.19 -5.14 6.60
N LEU A 17 9.54 -4.32 7.41
CA LEU A 17 10.15 -3.22 8.14
C LEU A 17 10.55 -3.68 9.54
N LYS A 18 11.53 -2.98 10.14
CA LYS A 18 11.85 -3.15 11.56
C LYS A 18 10.58 -2.90 12.39
N GLY A 19 10.19 -3.89 13.19
CA GLY A 19 8.92 -3.88 13.94
C GLY A 19 7.82 -4.76 13.36
N GLY A 20 8.03 -5.41 12.21
CA GLY A 20 7.09 -6.39 11.65
C GLY A 20 6.07 -5.84 10.66
N GLY A 21 6.09 -4.51 10.41
CA GLY A 21 5.28 -3.86 9.40
C GLY A 21 5.78 -4.08 7.96
N CYS A 22 5.07 -3.51 7.01
CA CYS A 22 5.32 -3.63 5.58
C CYS A 22 5.24 -2.25 4.91
N ALA A 23 6.13 -1.94 3.96
CA ALA A 23 5.93 -0.78 3.09
C ALA A 23 5.12 -1.20 1.84
N VAL A 24 4.29 -0.32 1.29
CA VAL A 24 3.56 -0.54 0.04
C VAL A 24 3.78 0.67 -0.83
N VAL A 25 4.20 0.44 -2.07
CA VAL A 25 4.42 1.49 -3.06
C VAL A 25 3.33 1.39 -4.13
N LEU A 26 2.59 2.48 -4.31
CA LEU A 26 1.56 2.65 -5.33
C LEU A 26 2.11 3.60 -6.39
N LEU A 27 2.43 3.06 -7.57
CA LEU A 27 3.04 3.80 -8.68
C LEU A 27 2.03 3.94 -9.84
N ASN A 28 1.64 5.18 -10.13
CA ASN A 28 0.86 5.47 -11.33
C ASN A 28 1.79 5.71 -12.52
N ARG A 29 1.80 4.78 -13.48
CA ARG A 29 2.62 4.91 -14.71
C ARG A 29 1.88 5.58 -15.87
N SER A 30 0.61 5.94 -15.67
CA SER A 30 -0.26 6.51 -16.71
C SER A 30 -0.15 8.02 -16.80
N LYS A 31 -0.70 8.58 -17.88
CA LYS A 31 -0.75 10.02 -18.16
C LYS A 31 -1.89 10.75 -17.44
N ALA A 32 -2.73 10.04 -16.68
CA ALA A 32 -3.89 10.58 -15.98
C ALA A 32 -3.85 10.24 -14.49
N SER A 33 -4.51 11.03 -13.64
CA SER A 33 -4.79 10.64 -12.26
C SER A 33 -5.80 9.50 -12.25
N HIS A 34 -5.61 8.53 -11.36
CA HIS A 34 -6.56 7.44 -11.15
C HIS A 34 -6.38 6.88 -9.73
N PRO A 35 -7.45 6.36 -9.10
CA PRO A 35 -7.34 5.68 -7.82
C PRO A 35 -6.59 4.35 -7.97
N ILE A 36 -5.58 4.12 -7.14
CA ILE A 36 -4.94 2.81 -7.04
C ILE A 36 -5.39 2.17 -5.74
N THR A 37 -5.97 0.98 -5.84
CA THR A 37 -6.41 0.18 -4.69
C THR A 37 -5.46 -1.00 -4.47
N VAL A 38 -5.11 -1.23 -3.22
CA VAL A 38 -4.42 -2.44 -2.76
C VAL A 38 -5.31 -3.14 -1.73
N THR A 39 -5.57 -4.43 -1.95
CA THR A 39 -6.27 -5.26 -0.96
C THR A 39 -5.24 -5.98 -0.07
N TRP A 40 -5.65 -6.33 1.14
CA TRP A 40 -4.85 -7.18 2.01
C TRP A 40 -4.56 -8.54 1.37
N GLU A 41 -5.48 -9.07 0.58
CA GLU A 41 -5.31 -10.32 -0.13
C GLU A 41 -4.20 -10.22 -1.21
N ASP A 42 -4.08 -9.11 -1.93
CA ASP A 42 -2.96 -8.85 -2.86
C ASP A 42 -1.60 -8.93 -2.13
N LEU A 43 -1.60 -8.50 -0.86
CA LEU A 43 -0.44 -8.51 0.03
C LEU A 43 -0.29 -9.83 0.82
N HIS A 44 -1.16 -10.82 0.57
CA HIS A 44 -1.22 -12.09 1.29
C HIS A 44 -1.43 -11.93 2.81
N LEU A 45 -2.22 -10.92 3.18
CA LEU A 45 -2.67 -10.62 4.53
C LEU A 45 -4.16 -10.99 4.67
N PRO A 46 -4.63 -11.36 5.88
CA PRO A 46 -6.05 -11.60 6.11
C PRO A 46 -6.89 -10.35 5.82
N SER A 47 -7.97 -10.49 5.07
CA SER A 47 -8.88 -9.37 4.74
C SER A 47 -9.58 -8.77 5.95
N SER A 48 -9.70 -9.51 7.05
CA SER A 48 -10.23 -9.03 8.33
C SER A 48 -9.23 -8.23 9.17
N LEU A 49 -7.97 -8.11 8.73
CA LEU A 49 -6.93 -7.43 9.50
C LEU A 49 -7.15 -5.91 9.46
N GLY A 50 -7.25 -5.29 10.64
CA GLY A 50 -7.16 -3.85 10.79
C GLY A 50 -5.70 -3.45 10.98
N LEU A 51 -5.15 -2.72 10.01
CA LEU A 51 -3.75 -2.27 10.04
C LEU A 51 -3.67 -0.78 10.30
N LYS A 52 -2.65 -0.36 11.07
CA LYS A 52 -2.27 1.04 11.14
C LYS A 52 -1.54 1.40 9.85
N MET A 53 -1.81 2.59 9.34
CA MET A 53 -1.21 3.04 8.10
C MET A 53 -0.52 4.38 8.30
N ARG A 54 0.57 4.60 7.59
CA ARG A 54 1.29 5.87 7.60
C ARG A 54 1.82 6.20 6.21
N ASP A 55 1.50 7.37 5.70
CA ASP A 55 2.14 7.91 4.51
C ASP A 55 3.58 8.30 4.84
N LEU A 56 4.54 7.73 4.12
CA LEU A 56 5.97 7.94 4.35
C LEU A 56 6.48 9.23 3.71
N TRP A 57 5.77 9.81 2.74
CA TRP A 57 6.15 11.08 2.12
C TRP A 57 5.70 12.27 2.94
N THR A 58 4.44 12.25 3.39
CA THR A 58 3.87 13.33 4.19
C THR A 58 4.10 13.15 5.69
N HIS A 59 4.62 11.98 6.10
CA HIS A 59 4.82 11.58 7.49
C HIS A 59 3.52 11.58 8.31
N GLN A 60 2.36 11.46 7.66
CA GLN A 60 1.04 11.50 8.28
C GLN A 60 0.52 10.08 8.54
N ASP A 61 -0.05 9.88 9.72
CA ASP A 61 -0.77 8.65 10.03
C ASP A 61 -2.13 8.68 9.31
N LEU A 62 -2.44 7.60 8.61
CA LEU A 62 -3.69 7.41 7.90
C LEU A 62 -4.62 6.56 8.75
N TYR A 63 -5.92 6.86 8.71
CA TYR A 63 -6.92 6.06 9.42
C TYR A 63 -6.85 4.61 8.94
N GLY A 64 -6.88 3.68 9.90
CA GLY A 64 -6.65 2.26 9.65
C GLY A 64 -7.62 1.71 8.61
N ALA A 65 -7.07 1.02 7.63
CA ALA A 65 -7.82 0.35 6.59
C ALA A 65 -8.17 -1.07 7.01
N ASN A 66 -9.42 -1.47 6.79
CA ASN A 66 -9.88 -2.84 6.96
C ASN A 66 -10.03 -3.47 5.56
N GLY A 67 -9.24 -4.50 5.28
CA GLY A 67 -9.30 -5.26 4.02
C GLY A 67 -8.67 -4.60 2.80
N SER A 68 -8.66 -3.26 2.68
CA SER A 68 -8.11 -2.57 1.51
C SER A 68 -7.82 -1.09 1.74
N PHE A 69 -6.90 -0.54 0.95
CA PHE A 69 -6.58 0.87 0.91
C PHE A 69 -6.65 1.39 -0.52
N SER A 70 -7.29 2.55 -0.74
CA SER A 70 -7.40 3.20 -2.04
C SER A 70 -7.00 4.67 -1.94
N VAL A 71 -6.22 5.16 -2.90
CA VAL A 71 -5.77 6.55 -2.95
C VAL A 71 -5.65 7.03 -4.38
N GLU A 72 -6.05 8.28 -4.63
CA GLU A 72 -5.79 8.97 -5.89
C GLU A 72 -4.30 9.22 -6.05
N VAL A 73 -3.72 8.68 -7.13
CA VAL A 73 -2.32 8.90 -7.46
C VAL A 73 -2.25 9.75 -8.74
N PRO A 74 -1.67 10.96 -8.69
CA PRO A 74 -1.49 11.80 -9.87
C PRO A 74 -0.74 11.09 -11.01
N SER A 75 -0.85 11.61 -12.23
CA SER A 75 -0.08 11.09 -13.38
C SER A 75 1.42 11.04 -13.05
N HIS A 76 2.05 9.89 -13.34
CA HIS A 76 3.45 9.63 -13.02
C HIS A 76 3.82 9.80 -11.53
N GLY A 77 2.82 9.83 -10.65
CA GLY A 77 2.98 9.99 -9.22
C GLY A 77 3.29 8.67 -8.51
N VAL A 78 3.79 8.80 -7.28
CA VAL A 78 4.03 7.68 -6.37
C VAL A 78 3.49 8.01 -4.99
N VAL A 79 2.86 7.02 -4.36
CA VAL A 79 2.49 7.07 -2.94
C VAL A 79 3.16 5.88 -2.26
N MET A 80 3.70 6.12 -1.06
CA MET A 80 4.33 5.06 -0.26
C MET A 80 3.71 5.05 1.12
N VAL A 81 3.13 3.91 1.49
CA VAL A 81 2.44 3.73 2.77
C VAL A 81 3.11 2.62 3.56
N ARG A 82 3.33 2.84 4.84
CA ARG A 82 3.71 1.81 5.79
C ARG A 82 2.46 1.25 6.46
N LEU A 83 2.38 -0.07 6.54
CA LEU A 83 1.38 -0.87 7.22
C LEU A 83 2.02 -1.49 8.47
N ASP A 84 1.41 -1.31 9.63
CA ASP A 84 1.85 -1.90 10.91
C ASP A 84 0.71 -2.66 11.61
#